data_AF-A0A7G8F6U8-F1
#
_entry.id   AF-A0A7G8F6U8-F1
#
_cell.length_a   1.000
_cell.length_b   1.000
_cell.length_c   1.000
_cell.angle_alpha   90.00
_cell.angle_beta   90.00
_cell.angle_gamma   90.00
#
_symmetry.space_group_name_H-M   'P 1'
#
loop_
_entity.id
_entity.type
_entity.pdbx_description
1 polymer ?
#
loop_
_entity_poly.entity_id
_entity_poly.type
_entity_poly.pdbx_seq_one_letter_code
_entity_poly.pdbx_strand_id
1 'polypeptide(L)' 'MHFTSLEQFQDWYQGLVNASAEGAFVNVPLSDLDGEFLVVRPDAVIGMRVEPQYALIDDA' A
#
# COMPACT_ATOMS: atom_id res chain seq x y z
N MET A 1 5.35 -2.54 2.99
CA MET A 1 5.32 -2.21 1.54
C MET A 1 6.11 -0.94 1.34
N HIS A 2 7.14 -0.99 0.50
CA HIS A 2 8.07 0.11 0.30
C HIS A 2 8.02 0.55 -1.16
N PHE A 3 8.04 1.86 -1.38
CA PHE A 3 8.02 2.47 -2.70
C PHE A 3 9.27 3.33 -2.85
N THR A 4 9.91 3.30 -4.02
CA THR A 4 11.13 4.08 -4.26
C THR A 4 10.85 5.53 -4.63
N SER A 5 9.61 5.87 -4.95
CA SER A 5 9.15 7.24 -5.22
C SER A 5 7.69 7.43 -4.79
N LEU A 6 7.29 8.69 -4.58
CA LEU A 6 5.89 9.05 -4.33
C LEU A 6 5.00 8.69 -5.52
N GLU A 7 5.50 8.80 -6.74
CA GLU A 7 4.79 8.45 -7.98
C GLU A 7 4.42 6.96 -8.01
N GLN A 8 5.35 6.06 -7.67
CA GLN A 8 5.06 4.62 -7.59
C GLN A 8 4.00 4.30 -6.53
N PHE A 9 4.03 5.00 -5.39
CA PHE A 9 2.97 4.86 -4.40
C PHE A 9 1.62 5.31 -4.96
N GLN A 10 1.59 6.44 -5.68
CA GLN A 10 0.35 6.98 -6.26
C GLN A 10 -0.23 6.03 -7.32
N ASP A 11 0.59 5.46 -8.20
CA ASP A 11 0.15 4.48 -9.20
C ASP A 11 -0.44 3.22 -8.55
N TRP A 12 0.23 2.69 -7.54
CA TRP A 12 -0.27 1.54 -6.76
C TRP A 12 -1.60 1.87 -6.07
N TYR A 13 -1.69 3.03 -5.41
CA TYR A 13 -2.89 3.46 -4.70
C TYR A 13 -4.08 3.71 -5.65
N GLN A 14 -3.83 4.33 -6.81
CA GLN A 14 -4.85 4.50 -7.86
C GLN A 14 -5.34 3.15 -8.38
N GLY A 15 -4.44 2.17 -8.56
CA GLY A 15 -4.81 0.80 -8.89
C GLY A 15 -5.75 0.21 -7.85
N LEU A 16 -5.48 0.40 -6.55
CA LEU A 16 -6.30 -0.13 -5.46
C LEU A 16 -7.70 0.50 -5.40
N VAL A 17 -7.78 1.82 -5.49
CA VAL A 17 -9.06 2.57 -5.40
C VAL A 17 -9.94 2.31 -6.62
N ASN A 18 -9.34 2.21 -7.81
CA ASN A 18 -10.07 1.99 -9.05
C ASN A 18 -10.35 0.51 -9.35
N ALA A 19 -9.75 -0.43 -8.60
CA ALA A 19 -9.95 -1.86 -8.81
C ALA A 19 -11.33 -2.38 -8.38
N SER A 20 -12.07 -1.64 -7.56
CA SER A 20 -13.30 -2.15 -6.94
C SER A 20 -14.52 -1.31 -7.27
N ALA A 21 -15.61 -1.98 -7.64
CA ALA A 21 -16.94 -1.39 -7.54
C ALA A 21 -17.27 -1.05 -6.08
N GLU A 22 -18.20 -0.12 -5.86
CA GLU A 22 -18.65 0.28 -4.52
C GLU A 22 -18.99 -0.95 -3.66
N GLY A 23 -18.46 -1.02 -2.43
CA GLY A 23 -18.66 -2.15 -1.52
C GLY A 23 -17.80 -3.40 -1.77
N ALA A 24 -17.00 -3.47 -2.85
CA ALA A 24 -16.20 -4.64 -3.16
C ALA A 24 -14.90 -4.71 -2.36
N PHE A 25 -14.42 -5.95 -2.17
CA PHE A 25 -13.16 -6.22 -1.48
C PHE A 25 -11.98 -6.21 -2.45
N VAL A 26 -10.82 -5.79 -1.95
CA VAL A 26 -9.53 -5.86 -2.64
C VAL A 26 -8.48 -6.53 -1.77
N ASN A 27 -7.57 -7.26 -2.40
CA ASN A 27 -6.45 -7.91 -1.73
C ASN A 27 -5.24 -6.96 -1.71
N VAL A 28 -4.71 -6.72 -0.52
CA VAL A 28 -3.50 -5.92 -0.29
C VAL A 28 -2.40 -6.86 0.21
N PRO A 29 -1.28 -7.03 -0.53
CA PRO A 29 -0.23 -7.95 -0.11
C PRO A 29 0.47 -7.48 1.17
N LEU A 30 0.82 -8.42 2.05
CA LEU A 30 1.60 -8.16 3.24
C LEU A 30 3.09 -8.38 2.94
N SER A 31 3.90 -7.32 3.01
CA SER A 31 5.29 -7.38 2.53
C SER A 31 6.20 -8.32 3.32
N ASP A 32 5.88 -8.57 4.58
CA ASP A 32 6.70 -9.39 5.48
C ASP A 32 6.25 -10.87 5.49
N LEU A 33 5.14 -11.21 4.83
CA LEU A 33 4.53 -12.54 4.84
C LEU A 33 4.24 -13.00 3.41
N ASP A 34 5.03 -13.96 2.93
CA ASP A 34 4.90 -14.47 1.56
C ASP A 34 3.58 -15.23 1.36
N GLY A 35 2.89 -14.95 0.25
CA GLY A 35 1.59 -15.52 -0.06
C GLY A 35 0.40 -15.00 0.76
N GLU A 36 0.60 -14.05 1.69
CA GLU A 36 -0.46 -13.51 2.54
C GLU A 36 -0.98 -12.15 2.08
N PHE A 37 -2.28 -11.94 2.29
CA PHE A 37 -3.01 -10.74 1.87
C PHE A 37 -3.95 -10.27 2.96
N LEU A 38 -4.02 -8.95 3.13
CA LEU A 38 -5.10 -8.28 3.82
C LEU A 38 -6.28 -8.11 2.84
N VAL A 39 -7.50 -8.42 3.28
CA VAL A 39 -8.71 -8.15 2.49
C VAL A 39 -9.37 -6.89 3.03
N VAL A 40 -9.47 -5.85 2.21
CA VAL A 40 -10.02 -4.56 2.61
C VAL A 40 -11.17 -4.14 1.72
N ARG A 41 -12.06 -3.32 2.28
CA ARG A 41 -13.06 -2.59 1.50
C ARG A 41 -12.60 -1.14 1.35
N PRO A 42 -12.20 -0.69 0.14
CA PRO A 42 -11.58 0.62 -0.02
C PRO A 42 -12.45 1.80 0.44
N ASP A 43 -13.77 1.70 0.24
CA ASP A 43 -14.75 2.73 0.66
C ASP A 43 -14.86 2.92 2.18
N ALA A 44 -14.38 1.96 2.97
CA ALA A 44 -14.37 2.00 4.43
C ALA A 44 -13.04 2.49 5.01
N VAL A 45 -12.03 2.76 4.16
CA VAL A 45 -10.73 3.27 4.59
C VAL A 45 -10.84 4.78 4.86
N ILE A 46 -10.74 5.17 6.13
CA ILE A 46 -10.87 6.57 6.56
C ILE A 46 -9.60 7.38 6.25
N GLY A 47 -8.43 6.73 6.19
CA GLY A 47 -7.17 7.37 5.84
C GLY A 47 -6.02 6.38 5.73
N MET A 48 -4.96 6.81 5.04
CA MET A 48 -3.72 6.04 4.86
C MET A 48 -2.54 6.94 5.20
N ARG A 49 -1.63 6.45 6.05
CA ARG A 49 -0.38 7.14 6.41
C ARG A 49 0.74 6.60 5.54
N VAL A 50 1.47 7.50 4.89
CA VAL A 50 2.70 7.21 4.15
C VAL A 50 3.80 8.04 4.76
N GLU A 51 4.93 7.40 5.06
CA GLU A 51 6.07 8.06 5.70
C GLU A 51 7.34 7.85 4.89
N PRO A 52 8.24 8.84 4.82
CA PRO A 52 9.56 8.63 4.27
C PRO A 52 10.30 7.57 5.08
N GLN A 53 11.02 6.68 4.39
CA GLN A 53 11.95 5.78 5.03
C GLN A 53 13.36 6.32 4.88
N TYR A 54 13.96 6.62 6.02
CA TYR A 54 15.37 6.96 6.10
C TYR A 54 16.13 5.67 6.39
N ALA A 55 16.93 5.21 5.43
CA ALA A 55 17.97 4.24 5.78
C ALA A 55 18.93 4.94 6.74
N LEU A 56 19.20 4.32 7.89
CA LEU A 56 20.39 4.70 8.64
C LEU A 56 21.56 4.51 7.67
N ILE A 57 22.26 5.60 7.35
CA ILE A 57 23.56 5.48 6.70
C ILE A 57 24.40 4.67 7.69
N ASP A 58 24.66 3.41 7.36
CA ASP A 58 25.63 2.62 8.09
C ASP A 58 26.96 3.35 7.91
N ASP A 59 27.45 3.96 8.99
CA ASP A 59 28.73 4.65 9.07
C ASP A 59 29.81 3.57 9.08
N ALA A 60 30.23 3.10 7.90
CA ALA A 60 31.30 2.12 7.70
C ALA A 60 32.06 2.33 6.39
#